data_AF-A0A7S0SLY8-F1
#
_entry.id   AF-A0A7S0SLY8-F1
#
_cell.length_a   1.000
_cell.length_b   1.000
_cell.length_c   1.000
_cell.angle_alpha   90.00
_cell.angle_beta   90.00
_cell.angle_gamma   90.00
#
_symmetry.space_group_name_H-M   'P 1'
#
loop_
_entity.id
_entity.type
_entity.pdbx_description
1 polymer ?
#
loop_
_entity_poly.entity_id
_entity_poly.type
_entity_poly.pdbx_seq_one_letter_code
_entity_poly.pdbx_strand_id
1 'polypeptide(L)'
;STSALNSTDPMNSKNQEVLEEAGSDYQPRHDELVEYARWLGVVPEEDGDLLWVARAGLSASLPENWKPCRTGNGQVYYFNFSTGESEWDHPCDAQFRGMVQEERHKLCAAREQTS
;
A
#
# COMPACT_ATOMS: atom_id res chain seq x y z
N SER A 1 9.68 -57.51 1.44
CA SER A 1 9.29 -56.80 2.66
C SER A 1 8.84 -55.41 2.30
N THR A 2 7.65 -55.06 2.77
CA THR A 2 7.06 -53.72 2.96
C THR A 2 8.13 -52.65 3.29
N SER A 3 8.04 -51.38 2.86
CA SER A 3 6.96 -50.45 3.19
C SER A 3 7.03 -49.14 2.39
N ALA A 4 5.84 -48.65 2.02
CA ALA A 4 5.38 -47.26 1.95
C ALA A 4 6.16 -46.22 1.10
N LEU A 5 5.54 -45.92 -0.04
CA LEU A 5 5.52 -44.60 -0.67
C LEU A 5 5.10 -43.55 0.38
N ASN A 6 6.01 -42.68 0.81
CA ASN A 6 5.64 -41.41 1.44
C ASN A 6 6.05 -40.29 0.51
N SER A 7 5.08 -39.82 -0.28
CA SER A 7 5.13 -38.55 -1.00
C SER A 7 5.60 -37.46 -0.05
N THR A 8 6.82 -36.99 -0.27
CA THR A 8 7.23 -35.67 0.19
C THR A 8 7.68 -34.94 -1.05
N ASP A 9 6.72 -34.54 -1.89
CA ASP A 9 6.90 -33.37 -2.74
C ASP A 9 6.93 -32.17 -1.78
N PRO A 10 8.07 -31.50 -1.56
CA PRO A 10 8.14 -30.31 -0.72
C PRO A 10 7.40 -29.10 -1.34
N MET A 11 6.65 -29.30 -2.43
CA MET A 11 5.92 -28.27 -3.16
C MET A 11 4.41 -28.25 -2.86
N ASN A 12 3.94 -28.91 -1.80
CA ASN A 12 2.56 -28.72 -1.32
C ASN A 12 2.40 -27.48 -0.42
N SER A 13 3.12 -26.40 -0.67
CA SER A 13 2.92 -25.12 0.01
C SER A 13 2.00 -24.23 -0.81
N LYS A 14 0.73 -24.64 -0.94
CA LYS A 14 -0.38 -23.78 -1.38
C LYS A 14 -0.95 -22.98 -0.20
N ASN A 15 -0.09 -22.50 0.69
CA ASN A 15 -0.43 -21.70 1.87
C ASN A 15 -0.39 -20.20 1.53
N GLN A 16 -1.01 -19.82 0.41
CA GLN A 16 -1.31 -18.42 0.14
C GLN A 16 -2.69 -18.12 0.75
N GLU A 17 -2.69 -17.32 1.79
CA GLU A 17 -3.91 -16.91 2.49
C GLU A 17 -4.35 -15.57 1.94
N VAL A 18 -5.52 -15.52 1.30
CA VAL A 18 -6.15 -14.24 0.96
C VAL A 18 -6.63 -13.66 2.29
N LEU A 19 -6.06 -12.53 2.71
CA LEU A 19 -6.59 -11.83 3.87
C LEU A 19 -7.95 -11.23 3.46
N GLU A 20 -8.98 -11.49 4.26
CA GLU A 20 -10.24 -10.77 4.12
C GLU A 20 -9.93 -9.27 4.14
N GLU A 21 -10.45 -8.60 3.11
CA GLU A 21 -10.37 -7.17 2.86
C GLU A 21 -10.15 -6.37 4.15
N ALA A 22 -9.00 -5.69 4.22
CA ALA A 22 -8.77 -4.65 5.22
C ALA A 22 -9.96 -3.69 5.06
N GLY A 23 -10.93 -3.82 5.97
CA GLY A 23 -12.20 -3.13 5.85
C GLY A 23 -11.93 -1.65 5.65
N SER A 24 -12.91 -0.96 5.05
CA SER A 24 -12.93 0.49 4.84
C SER A 24 -12.61 1.36 6.09
N ASP A 25 -12.32 0.74 7.22
CA ASP A 25 -11.90 1.30 8.51
C ASP A 25 -10.39 1.09 8.79
N TYR A 26 -9.55 0.85 7.77
CA TYR A 26 -8.08 0.93 7.98
C TYR A 26 -7.71 2.37 8.29
N GLN A 27 -7.46 2.65 9.57
CA GLN A 27 -6.97 3.94 10.04
C GLN A 27 -5.45 3.86 10.19
N PRO A 28 -4.68 4.31 9.17
CA PRO A 28 -3.23 4.36 9.27
C PRO A 28 -2.82 5.23 10.44
N ARG A 29 -1.87 4.74 11.25
CA ARG A 29 -1.35 5.48 12.40
C ARG A 29 -0.52 6.66 11.93
N HIS A 30 -0.38 7.66 12.80
CA HIS A 30 0.41 8.85 12.50
C HIS A 30 1.85 8.52 12.07
N ASP A 31 2.51 7.55 12.70
CA ASP A 31 3.83 7.08 12.27
C ASP A 31 3.81 6.55 10.82
N GLU A 32 2.81 5.74 10.46
CA GLU A 32 2.68 5.23 9.08
C GLU A 32 2.44 6.37 8.09
N LEU A 33 1.62 7.35 8.47
CA LEU A 33 1.41 8.56 7.68
C LEU A 33 2.72 9.30 7.44
N VAL A 34 3.54 9.47 8.48
CA VAL A 34 4.81 10.18 8.42
C VAL A 34 5.83 9.41 7.56
N GLU A 35 5.93 8.11 7.74
CA GLU A 35 6.83 7.24 6.96
C GLU A 35 6.43 7.25 5.48
N TYR A 36 5.14 7.12 5.19
CA TYR A 36 4.61 7.15 3.84
C TYR A 36 4.71 8.55 3.21
N ALA A 37 4.47 9.61 3.99
CA ALA A 37 4.72 10.99 3.57
C ALA A 37 6.19 11.18 3.16
N ARG A 38 7.14 10.71 3.99
CA ARG A 38 8.57 10.75 3.66
C ARG A 38 8.90 9.96 2.41
N TRP A 39 8.26 8.81 2.21
CA TRP A 39 8.42 8.00 0.99
C TRP A 39 7.93 8.75 -0.27
N LEU A 40 6.83 9.50 -0.17
CA LEU A 40 6.34 10.39 -1.22
C LEU A 40 7.21 11.66 -1.42
N GLY A 41 8.11 11.95 -0.47
CA GLY A 41 8.95 13.16 -0.45
C GLY A 41 8.30 14.38 0.22
N VAL A 42 7.26 14.17 1.02
CA VAL A 42 6.65 15.16 1.93
C VAL A 42 7.45 15.21 3.23
N VAL A 43 7.86 16.41 3.63
CA VAL A 43 8.50 16.60 4.93
C VAL A 43 7.43 17.03 5.94
N PRO A 44 7.06 16.22 6.95
CA PRO A 44 5.99 16.56 7.90
C PRO A 44 6.19 17.91 8.60
N GLU A 45 7.44 18.34 8.78
CA GLU A 45 7.79 19.60 9.44
C GLU A 45 7.61 20.84 8.54
N GLU A 46 7.81 20.71 7.22
CA GLU A 46 7.71 21.83 6.27
C GLU A 46 6.38 21.83 5.49
N ASP A 47 5.91 20.63 5.21
CA ASP A 47 4.78 20.25 4.38
C ASP A 47 3.72 19.53 5.21
N GLY A 48 3.46 20.02 6.44
CA GLY A 48 2.42 19.47 7.31
C GLY A 48 1.04 19.48 6.65
N ASP A 49 0.78 20.48 5.80
CA ASP A 49 -0.41 20.61 4.95
C ASP A 49 -0.50 19.54 3.84
N LEU A 50 0.53 18.73 3.60
CA LEU A 50 0.54 17.65 2.62
C LEU A 50 0.43 16.26 3.28
N LEU A 51 0.45 16.18 4.61
CA LEU A 51 0.27 14.92 5.35
C LEU A 51 -1.10 14.28 5.10
N TRP A 52 -2.11 15.07 4.72
CA TRP A 52 -3.40 14.52 4.33
C TRP A 52 -3.31 13.68 3.05
N VAL A 53 -2.35 13.95 2.15
CA VAL A 53 -2.16 13.16 0.91
C VAL A 53 -1.64 11.77 1.27
N ALA A 54 -0.68 11.70 2.18
CA ALA A 54 -0.18 10.44 2.71
C ALA A 54 -1.30 9.64 3.41
N ARG A 55 -2.15 10.34 4.17
CA ARG A 55 -3.34 9.73 4.79
C ARG A 55 -4.34 9.24 3.77
N ALA A 56 -4.62 10.03 2.75
CA ALA A 56 -5.51 9.66 1.67
C ALA A 56 -4.98 8.44 0.91
N GLY A 57 -3.65 8.27 0.80
CA GLY A 57 -3.05 7.12 0.14
C GLY A 57 -3.07 5.83 0.95
N LEU A 58 -2.77 5.92 2.23
CA LEU A 58 -2.85 4.75 3.12
C LEU A 58 -4.30 4.38 3.48
N SER A 59 -5.19 5.36 3.53
CA SER A 59 -6.62 5.15 3.75
C SER A 59 -7.39 4.97 2.43
N ALA A 60 -6.72 5.08 1.28
CA ALA A 60 -7.36 4.85 0.00
C ALA A 60 -7.90 3.44 0.02
N SER A 61 -9.21 3.30 -0.17
CA SER A 61 -9.77 2.00 -0.43
C SER A 61 -9.08 1.44 -1.67
N LEU A 62 -8.41 0.31 -1.50
CA LEU A 62 -8.01 -0.53 -2.62
C LEU A 62 -9.22 -0.66 -3.56
N PRO A 63 -9.03 -0.58 -4.89
CA PRO A 63 -10.13 -0.82 -5.81
C PRO A 63 -10.75 -2.18 -5.48
N GLU A 64 -12.06 -2.37 -5.67
CA GLU A 64 -12.78 -3.59 -5.21
C GLU A 64 -12.12 -4.90 -5.66
N ASN A 65 -11.37 -4.81 -6.76
CA ASN A 65 -10.67 -5.89 -7.40
C ASN A 65 -9.33 -6.25 -6.75
N TRP A 66 -8.78 -5.45 -5.84
CA TRP A 66 -7.51 -5.72 -5.18
C TRP A 66 -7.73 -6.27 -3.78
N LYS A 67 -7.04 -7.36 -3.43
CA LYS A 67 -7.04 -7.88 -2.06
C LYS A 67 -5.62 -8.16 -1.55
N PRO A 68 -5.34 -7.90 -0.27
CA PRO A 68 -4.10 -8.31 0.35
C PRO A 68 -4.06 -9.84 0.48
N CYS A 69 -2.98 -10.43 0.03
CA CYS A 69 -2.68 -11.85 0.11
C CYS A 69 -1.39 -12.03 0.89
N ARG A 70 -1.38 -12.98 1.82
CA ARG A 70 -0.17 -13.39 2.52
C ARG A 70 0.39 -14.64 1.85
N THR A 71 1.63 -14.54 1.41
CA THR A 71 2.40 -15.67 0.88
C THR A 71 2.71 -16.68 1.98
N GLY A 72 3.07 -17.91 1.60
CA GLY A 72 3.51 -18.93 2.54
C GLY A 72 4.76 -18.57 3.35
N ASN A 73 5.51 -17.56 2.91
CA ASN A 73 6.67 -17.02 3.62
C ASN A 73 6.30 -15.95 4.66
N GLY A 74 5.01 -15.63 4.77
CA GLY A 74 4.48 -14.62 5.69
C GLY A 74 4.52 -13.19 5.13
N GLN A 75 4.95 -12.99 3.88
CA GLN A 75 4.96 -11.67 3.23
C GLN A 75 3.56 -11.33 2.71
N VAL A 76 3.11 -10.09 2.94
CA VAL A 76 1.85 -9.57 2.40
C VAL A 76 2.15 -8.89 1.06
N TYR A 77 1.29 -9.15 0.08
CA TYR A 77 1.31 -8.51 -1.24
C TYR A 77 -0.13 -8.27 -1.70
N TYR A 78 -0.34 -7.36 -2.64
CA TYR A 78 -1.66 -7.02 -3.15
C TYR A 78 -1.92 -7.76 -4.47
N PHE A 79 -3.05 -8.45 -4.59
CA PHE A 79 -3.43 -9.17 -5.80
C PHE A 79 -4.71 -8.59 -6.40
N ASN A 80 -4.66 -8.26 -7.68
CA ASN A 80 -5.78 -7.80 -8.48
C ASN A 80 -6.52 -9.01 -9.08
N PHE A 81 -7.72 -9.29 -8.59
CA PHE A 81 -8.62 -10.33 -9.08
C PHE A 81 -9.24 -10.01 -10.44
N SER A 82 -9.25 -8.75 -10.87
CA SER A 82 -9.81 -8.33 -12.16
C SER A 82 -8.81 -8.50 -13.30
N THR A 83 -7.55 -8.07 -13.09
CA THR A 83 -6.49 -8.20 -14.11
C THR A 83 -5.60 -9.43 -13.93
N GLY A 84 -5.60 -10.03 -12.74
CA GLY A 84 -4.69 -11.11 -12.36
C GLY A 84 -3.28 -10.63 -12.01
N GLU A 85 -3.09 -9.33 -11.80
CA GLU A 85 -1.79 -8.72 -11.47
C GLU A 85 -1.49 -8.80 -9.98
N SER A 86 -0.21 -8.92 -9.62
CA SER A 86 0.25 -8.91 -8.23
C SER A 86 1.26 -7.80 -8.04
N GLU A 87 1.08 -6.97 -7.03
CA GLU A 87 2.00 -5.90 -6.67
C GLU A 87 2.41 -5.97 -5.20
N TRP A 88 3.63 -5.50 -4.95
CA TRP A 88 4.17 -5.36 -3.60
C TRP A 88 3.84 -4.00 -2.99
N ASP A 89 3.64 -2.99 -3.84
CA ASP A 89 3.23 -1.63 -3.51
C ASP A 89 1.72 -1.47 -3.71
N HIS A 90 1.15 -0.40 -3.16
CA HIS A 90 -0.24 -0.06 -3.35
C HIS A 90 -0.42 0.61 -4.72
N PRO A 91 -1.39 0.19 -5.56
CA PRO A 91 -1.53 0.66 -6.94
C PRO A 91 -1.82 2.16 -7.07
N CYS A 92 -2.26 2.81 -5.98
CA CYS A 92 -2.44 4.26 -5.95
C CYS A 92 -1.20 5.04 -5.51
N ASP A 93 -0.11 4.39 -5.06
CA ASP A 93 1.10 5.07 -4.58
C ASP A 93 1.69 6.03 -5.62
N ALA A 94 1.70 5.58 -6.88
CA ALA A 94 2.14 6.41 -8.00
C ALA A 94 1.28 7.69 -8.17
N GLN A 95 -0.03 7.60 -7.94
CA GLN A 95 -0.93 8.75 -8.03
C GLN A 95 -0.71 9.73 -6.89
N PHE A 96 -0.56 9.23 -5.66
CA PHE A 96 -0.32 10.08 -4.49
C PHE A 96 1.01 10.82 -4.58
N ARG A 97 2.03 10.22 -5.18
CA ARG A 97 3.31 10.89 -5.43
C ARG A 97 3.17 12.07 -6.39
N GLY A 98 2.37 11.92 -7.43
CA GLY A 98 2.02 13.01 -8.34
C GLY A 98 1.21 14.12 -7.64
N MET A 99 0.20 13.73 -6.84
CA MET A 99 -0.61 14.67 -6.06
C MET A 99 0.23 15.50 -5.10
N VAL A 100 1.18 14.89 -4.37
CA VAL A 100 2.10 15.60 -3.46
C VAL A 100 2.88 16.67 -4.20
N GLN A 101 3.44 16.35 -5.37
CA GLN A 101 4.24 17.29 -6.14
C GLN A 101 3.40 18.47 -6.62
N GLU A 102 2.23 18.19 -7.20
CA GLU A 102 1.31 19.23 -7.67
C GLU A 102 0.85 20.14 -6.52
N GLU A 103 0.43 19.55 -5.40
CA GLU A 103 -0.08 20.30 -4.25
C GLU A 103 1.03 21.14 -3.61
N ARG A 104 2.27 20.62 -3.55
CA ARG A 104 3.43 21.42 -3.12
C ARG A 104 3.71 22.60 -4.03
N HIS A 105 3.61 22.42 -5.35
CA HIS A 105 3.74 23.51 -6.31
C HIS A 105 2.67 24.58 -6.11
N LYS A 106 1.41 24.18 -5.87
CA LYS A 106 0.30 25.09 -5.58
C LYS A 106 0.49 25.83 -4.26
N LEU A 107 0.87 25.12 -3.20
CA LEU A 107 1.13 25.72 -1.88
C LEU A 107 2.27 26.72 -1.94
N CYS A 108 3.35 26.42 -2.66
CA CYS A 108 4.44 27.35 -2.90
C CYS A 108 3.94 28.62 -3.61
N ALA A 109 3.19 28.47 -4.69
CA ALA A 109 2.62 29.60 -5.44
C ALA A 109 1.59 30.41 -4.64
N ALA A 110 0.76 29.76 -3.81
CA ALA A 110 -0.25 30.41 -2.98
C ALA A 110 0.38 31.22 -1.84
N ARG A 111 1.47 30.69 -1.25
CA ARG A 111 2.28 31.39 -0.24
C ARG A 111 2.93 32.65 -0.84
N GLU A 112 3.38 32.58 -2.09
CA GLU A 112 3.97 33.72 -2.81
C GLU A 112 2.95 34.80 -3.22
N GLN A 113 1.71 34.44 -3.54
CA GLN A 113 0.67 35.40 -3.96
C GLN A 113 0.03 36.18 -2.79
N THR A 114 0.33 35.82 -1.54
CA THR A 114 -0.15 36.50 -0.31
C THR A 114 0.91 37.46 0.26
N SER A 115 1.85 37.95 -0.54
CA SER A 115 2.85 38.96 -0.15
C SER A 115 2.74 40.26 -0.94
#